data_AF-A0A934KVW5-F1
#
_entry.id   AF-A0A934KVW5-F1
#
_cell.length_a   1.000
_cell.length_b   1.000
_cell.length_c   1.000
_cell.angle_alpha   90.00
_cell.angle_beta   90.00
_cell.angle_gamma   90.00
#
_symmetry.space_group_name_H-M   'P 1'
#
loop_
_entity.id
_entity.type
_entity.pdbx_description
1 polymer ?
#
loop_
_entity_poly.entity_id
_entity_poly.type
_entity_poly.pdbx_seq_one_letter_code
_entity_poly.pdbx_strand_id
1 'polypeptide(L)'
;MKSISTVVLLFFTLTLCGQETAIFDKLHSTRIDNAVFVRYDGKLFHYKKKFSDNDASFIEISKNGTKEFQISNDDSNNLKLYLAFYNPLQYTITSAATEIDDSNYTAITTFMNQLPKDMSFMTSITDSEDKVALSLSQVKNYDSVKTKASERKLIEERIKEVEKELDSTPNTSALLYDWIKMFKASIDLNKLIDPLYFDAFKKRIKILQGITAIETYAFKNVGTTINRISVNKPINTLVSAAFEKLYKAKSDDFEGFKKELEATTLIQNDLVSAMDKSKTNLEQLKKMMVDDIALLEEFLHSDSTAVKDKVFRELTTAKLVMIDALVSDKVSKNNQTVEQLIKLNKKLSEFIEGFESKSDVNGYKLLRQDQFAWSYEKSRVYELKAVSLAADGTTMADSGNTIKMKVHKSQGRLAVFASVGLFYTPFEYKNYGLSDDLVVETQGDPVYFRPAAYLNFLLRPKYGDILYPLFQVGVTQGIKTPLIPIGIGISIRNRFSLTAGPLLAFQNELDKLTVGSTTDDAGLKDDLISHIRVSWYISLNYKL
;
A
#
# COMPACT_ATOMS: atom_id res chain seq x y z
N MET A 1 -47.25 -35.97 -23.88
CA MET A 1 -46.88 -35.29 -22.62
C MET A 1 -45.48 -35.67 -22.13
N LYS A 2 -45.17 -36.94 -21.77
CA LYS A 2 -43.86 -37.33 -21.19
C LYS A 2 -42.63 -36.69 -21.86
N SER A 3 -42.55 -36.72 -23.20
CA SER A 3 -41.45 -36.12 -23.97
C SER A 3 -41.21 -34.63 -23.71
N ILE A 4 -42.26 -33.83 -23.57
CA ILE A 4 -42.16 -32.38 -23.30
C ILE A 4 -41.61 -32.16 -21.90
N SER A 5 -42.08 -32.91 -20.89
CA SER A 5 -41.54 -32.84 -19.53
C SER A 5 -40.06 -33.23 -19.48
N THR A 6 -39.63 -34.26 -20.23
CA THR A 6 -38.21 -34.63 -20.33
C THR A 6 -37.37 -33.52 -20.96
N VAL A 7 -37.82 -32.93 -22.07
CA VAL A 7 -37.11 -31.82 -22.73
C VAL A 7 -37.04 -30.58 -21.84
N VAL A 8 -38.12 -30.23 -21.14
CA VAL A 8 -38.14 -29.12 -20.17
C VAL A 8 -37.19 -29.38 -19.01
N LEU A 9 -37.13 -30.61 -18.47
CA LEU A 9 -36.17 -30.97 -17.42
C LEU A 9 -34.72 -30.81 -17.89
N LEU A 10 -34.44 -31.23 -19.13
CA LEU A 10 -33.12 -31.14 -19.77
C LEU A 10 -32.72 -29.68 -20.03
N PHE A 11 -33.67 -28.81 -20.39
CA PHE A 11 -33.44 -27.36 -20.43
C PHE A 11 -33.26 -26.73 -19.04
N PHE A 12 -33.91 -27.26 -18.00
CA PHE A 12 -33.74 -26.79 -16.63
C PHE A 12 -32.35 -27.13 -16.07
N THR A 13 -31.85 -28.36 -16.27
CA THR A 13 -30.48 -28.74 -15.89
C THR A 13 -29.42 -27.96 -16.68
N LEU A 14 -29.67 -27.68 -17.97
CA LEU A 14 -28.86 -26.78 -18.80
C LEU A 14 -28.78 -25.31 -18.31
N THR A 15 -29.61 -24.92 -17.33
CA THR A 15 -29.55 -23.60 -16.67
C THR A 15 -29.00 -23.63 -15.24
N LEU A 16 -28.90 -24.80 -14.61
CA LEU A 16 -28.40 -24.95 -13.23
C LEU A 16 -26.92 -25.33 -13.15
N CYS A 17 -26.42 -26.17 -14.06
CA CYS A 17 -25.07 -26.75 -14.01
C CYS A 17 -24.05 -25.98 -14.87
N GLY A 18 -23.93 -24.68 -14.63
CA GLY A 18 -22.97 -23.81 -15.34
C GLY A 18 -21.54 -23.97 -14.85
N GLN A 19 -20.55 -23.87 -15.76
CA GLN A 19 -19.15 -23.77 -15.39
C GLN A 19 -18.85 -22.41 -14.74
N GLU A 20 -17.82 -22.35 -13.91
CA GLU A 20 -17.36 -21.12 -13.26
C GLU A 20 -16.83 -20.11 -14.28
N THR A 21 -17.25 -18.84 -14.16
CA THR A 21 -16.71 -17.76 -15.00
C THR A 21 -15.21 -17.60 -14.81
N ALA A 22 -14.70 -17.86 -13.60
CA ALA A 22 -13.28 -17.78 -13.24
C ALA A 22 -12.34 -18.56 -14.20
N ILE A 23 -12.81 -19.69 -14.77
CA ILE A 23 -12.05 -20.45 -15.78
C ILE A 23 -11.89 -19.63 -17.06
N PHE A 24 -12.95 -18.93 -17.50
CA PHE A 24 -12.95 -18.04 -18.66
C PHE A 24 -12.24 -16.72 -18.39
N ASP A 25 -12.39 -16.16 -17.19
CA ASP A 25 -11.71 -14.93 -16.75
C ASP A 25 -10.18 -15.15 -16.69
N LYS A 26 -9.74 -16.32 -16.21
CA LYS A 26 -8.35 -16.78 -16.30
C LYS A 26 -7.91 -17.03 -17.74
N LEU A 27 -8.68 -17.76 -18.53
CA LEU A 27 -8.36 -18.06 -19.94
C LEU A 27 -8.23 -16.78 -20.77
N HIS A 28 -9.04 -15.77 -20.46
CA HIS A 28 -9.02 -14.45 -21.09
C HIS A 28 -8.14 -13.40 -20.38
N SER A 29 -7.40 -13.80 -19.33
CA SER A 29 -6.58 -12.94 -18.49
C SER A 29 -5.63 -12.01 -19.24
N THR A 30 -5.28 -10.91 -18.56
CA THR A 30 -4.40 -9.88 -19.11
C THR A 30 -2.96 -10.32 -19.02
N ARG A 31 -2.32 -10.67 -20.15
CA ARG A 31 -0.86 -10.83 -20.16
C ARG A 31 -0.20 -9.51 -19.78
N ILE A 32 0.70 -9.61 -18.81
CA ILE A 32 1.66 -8.60 -18.41
C ILE A 32 3.06 -9.18 -18.57
N ASP A 33 4.05 -8.30 -18.61
CA ASP A 33 5.44 -8.71 -18.53
C ASP A 33 5.79 -8.81 -17.03
N ASN A 34 6.55 -7.85 -16.49
CA ASN A 34 7.11 -7.94 -15.15
C ASN A 34 6.58 -6.84 -14.21
N ALA A 35 5.57 -6.05 -14.64
CA ALA A 35 5.04 -4.93 -13.87
C ALA A 35 3.54 -4.65 -14.10
N VAL A 36 2.88 -4.12 -13.07
CA VAL A 36 1.56 -3.49 -13.15
C VAL A 36 1.64 -2.12 -12.49
N PHE A 37 1.13 -1.09 -13.17
CA PHE A 37 1.06 0.27 -12.67
C PHE A 37 -0.40 0.62 -12.40
N VAL A 38 -0.77 0.76 -11.13
CA VAL A 38 -2.14 1.09 -10.69
C VAL A 38 -2.24 2.58 -10.38
N ARG A 39 -3.37 3.21 -10.71
CA ARG A 39 -3.74 4.56 -10.28
C ARG A 39 -5.12 4.52 -9.61
N TYR A 40 -5.35 5.38 -8.62
CA TYR A 40 -6.68 5.66 -8.09
C TYR A 40 -7.05 7.12 -8.42
N ASP A 41 -8.21 7.35 -9.04
CA ASP A 41 -8.63 8.68 -9.52
C ASP A 41 -9.54 9.44 -8.53
N GLY A 42 -9.68 8.92 -7.31
CA GLY A 42 -10.63 9.40 -6.31
C GLY A 42 -11.96 8.62 -6.27
N LYS A 43 -12.26 7.83 -7.31
CA LYS A 43 -13.49 7.01 -7.42
C LYS A 43 -13.19 5.55 -7.73
N LEU A 44 -12.37 5.31 -8.75
CA LEU A 44 -12.07 3.99 -9.31
C LEU A 44 -10.56 3.75 -9.38
N PHE A 45 -10.20 2.47 -9.35
CA PHE A 45 -8.86 2.03 -9.67
C PHE A 45 -8.73 1.80 -11.16
N HIS A 46 -7.57 2.12 -11.71
CA HIS A 46 -7.20 1.85 -13.09
C HIS A 46 -5.82 1.23 -13.16
N TYR A 47 -5.50 0.51 -14.23
CA TYR A 47 -4.17 -0.07 -14.43
C TYR A 47 -3.60 0.17 -15.83
N LYS A 48 -2.27 0.22 -15.93
CA LYS A 48 -1.51 0.06 -17.18
C LYS A 48 -0.44 -1.03 -17.04
N LYS A 49 -0.15 -1.72 -18.15
CA LYS A 49 0.70 -2.94 -18.21
C LYS A 49 2.19 -2.66 -18.40
N LYS A 50 2.52 -1.43 -18.79
CA LYS A 50 3.87 -0.93 -19.04
C LYS A 50 3.92 0.52 -18.60
N PHE A 51 5.10 1.00 -18.25
CA PHE A 51 5.31 2.43 -18.21
C PHE A 51 5.43 2.97 -19.64
N SER A 52 4.84 4.14 -19.85
CA SER A 52 4.95 4.96 -21.05
C SER A 52 4.62 6.38 -20.63
N ASP A 53 5.39 7.34 -21.17
CA ASP A 53 5.17 8.78 -20.98
C ASP A 53 4.01 9.28 -21.86
N ASN A 54 3.78 8.63 -23.00
CA ASN A 54 2.60 8.84 -23.83
C ASN A 54 1.34 8.22 -23.19
N ASP A 55 0.17 8.79 -23.52
CA ASP A 55 -1.19 8.40 -23.10
C ASP A 55 -1.63 7.00 -23.56
N ALA A 56 -0.94 5.96 -23.10
CA ALA A 56 -1.51 4.61 -23.04
C ALA A 56 -2.62 4.63 -21.99
N SER A 57 -3.87 4.74 -22.46
CA SER A 57 -5.03 4.95 -21.61
C SER A 57 -5.12 3.91 -20.48
N PHE A 58 -5.17 4.43 -19.26
CA PHE A 58 -5.41 3.66 -18.05
C PHE A 58 -6.72 2.86 -18.19
N ILE A 59 -6.66 1.55 -17.95
CA ILE A 59 -7.80 0.65 -18.09
C ILE A 59 -8.51 0.57 -16.73
N GLU A 60 -9.80 0.92 -16.72
CA GLU A 60 -10.64 0.91 -15.53
C GLU A 60 -10.78 -0.50 -14.92
N ILE A 61 -10.84 -0.56 -13.58
CA ILE A 61 -11.25 -1.71 -12.79
C ILE A 61 -12.50 -1.29 -12.01
N SER A 62 -13.59 -2.02 -12.19
CA SER A 62 -14.86 -1.76 -11.50
C SER A 62 -14.72 -1.81 -9.98
N LYS A 63 -15.50 -0.98 -9.27
CA LYS A 63 -15.55 -1.01 -7.79
C LYS A 63 -15.92 -2.41 -7.31
N ASN A 64 -15.13 -2.96 -6.37
CA ASN A 64 -15.22 -4.33 -5.86
C ASN A 64 -14.97 -5.42 -6.92
N GLY A 65 -14.38 -5.06 -8.07
CA GLY A 65 -14.03 -5.96 -9.16
C GLY A 65 -12.77 -6.79 -8.92
N THR A 66 -12.73 -7.97 -9.55
CA THR A 66 -11.53 -8.81 -9.65
C THR A 66 -10.93 -8.69 -11.05
N LYS A 67 -9.62 -8.56 -11.16
CA LYS A 67 -8.90 -8.52 -12.44
C LYS A 67 -7.83 -9.62 -12.51
N GLU A 68 -7.99 -10.51 -13.50
CA GLU A 68 -7.09 -11.63 -13.77
C GLU A 68 -5.93 -11.21 -14.69
N PHE A 69 -4.70 -11.54 -14.28
CA PHE A 69 -3.44 -11.24 -14.96
C PHE A 69 -2.57 -12.49 -15.10
N GLN A 70 -1.82 -12.60 -16.19
CA GLN A 70 -0.81 -13.66 -16.37
C GLN A 70 0.58 -13.09 -16.62
N ILE A 71 1.58 -13.52 -15.83
CA ILE A 71 2.99 -13.19 -16.06
C ILE A 71 3.66 -14.21 -17.00
N SER A 72 4.70 -13.78 -17.71
CA SER A 72 5.53 -14.70 -18.51
C SER A 72 6.34 -15.63 -17.58
N ASN A 73 6.43 -16.93 -17.91
CA ASN A 73 7.33 -17.85 -17.20
C ASN A 73 8.75 -17.72 -17.76
N ASP A 74 9.42 -16.62 -17.43
CA ASP A 74 10.83 -16.38 -17.70
C ASP A 74 11.70 -16.66 -16.47
N ASP A 75 13.03 -16.65 -16.61
CA ASP A 75 13.96 -16.98 -15.53
C ASP A 75 13.94 -15.98 -14.36
N SER A 76 13.37 -14.79 -14.56
CA SER A 76 13.25 -13.77 -13.51
C SER A 76 11.97 -13.95 -12.68
N ASN A 77 10.85 -14.33 -13.30
CA ASN A 77 9.52 -14.51 -12.68
C ASN A 77 9.09 -13.38 -11.71
N ASN A 78 9.58 -12.16 -11.92
CA ASN A 78 9.37 -11.04 -11.01
C ASN A 78 8.14 -10.21 -11.40
N LEU A 79 7.24 -9.99 -10.45
CA LEU A 79 6.20 -8.96 -10.55
C LEU A 79 6.56 -7.77 -9.68
N LYS A 80 6.64 -6.58 -10.28
CA LYS A 80 6.60 -5.30 -9.57
C LYS A 80 5.19 -4.68 -9.62
N LEU A 81 4.56 -4.52 -8.47
CA LEU A 81 3.30 -3.76 -8.36
C LEU A 81 3.62 -2.32 -7.96
N TYR A 82 3.37 -1.39 -8.88
CA TYR A 82 3.52 0.04 -8.66
C TYR A 82 2.16 0.71 -8.42
N LEU A 83 2.11 1.68 -7.52
CA LEU A 83 0.98 2.57 -7.29
C LEU A 83 1.41 4.00 -7.65
N ALA A 84 0.69 4.64 -8.57
CA ALA A 84 0.84 6.06 -8.86
C ALA A 84 0.55 6.90 -7.61
N PHE A 85 1.11 8.11 -7.56
CA PHE A 85 0.82 9.06 -6.48
C PHE A 85 -0.68 9.23 -6.24
N TYR A 86 -1.04 9.32 -4.95
CA TYR A 86 -2.36 9.70 -4.47
C TYR A 86 -2.20 10.72 -3.34
N ASN A 87 -3.04 11.75 -3.29
CA ASN A 87 -3.02 12.73 -2.19
C ASN A 87 -3.41 12.03 -0.85
N PRO A 88 -2.48 11.90 0.12
CA PRO A 88 -2.70 11.15 1.36
C PRO A 88 -3.62 11.88 2.37
N LEU A 89 -3.96 13.15 2.11
CA LEU A 89 -4.91 13.91 2.92
C LEU A 89 -6.36 13.69 2.46
N GLN A 90 -6.57 13.22 1.23
CA GLN A 90 -7.89 12.92 0.67
C GLN A 90 -8.24 11.43 0.73
N TYR A 91 -7.24 10.54 0.69
CA TYR A 91 -7.44 9.09 0.64
C TYR A 91 -6.36 8.33 1.41
N THR A 92 -6.72 7.15 1.92
CA THR A 92 -5.75 6.11 2.32
C THR A 92 -5.89 4.92 1.39
N ILE A 93 -4.76 4.42 0.86
CA ILE A 93 -4.72 3.18 0.05
C ILE A 93 -3.89 2.12 0.78
N THR A 94 -4.55 1.01 1.14
CA THR A 94 -3.92 -0.16 1.78
C THR A 94 -3.75 -1.30 0.78
N SER A 95 -2.71 -2.12 0.97
CA SER A 95 -2.40 -3.28 0.12
C SER A 95 -2.15 -4.53 0.95
N ALA A 96 -3.01 -5.53 0.76
CA ALA A 96 -2.81 -6.89 1.25
C ALA A 96 -2.41 -7.81 0.09
N ALA A 97 -1.65 -8.86 0.40
CA ALA A 97 -1.29 -9.92 -0.53
C ALA A 97 -1.60 -11.27 0.12
N THR A 98 -2.19 -12.19 -0.63
CA THR A 98 -2.50 -13.56 -0.20
C THR A 98 -2.16 -14.53 -1.32
N GLU A 99 -1.68 -15.72 -0.97
CA GLU A 99 -1.57 -16.83 -1.92
C GLU A 99 -2.82 -17.70 -1.83
N ILE A 100 -3.28 -18.17 -2.99
CA ILE A 100 -4.34 -19.18 -3.13
C ILE A 100 -3.87 -20.24 -4.10
N ASP A 101 -4.49 -21.42 -4.10
CA ASP A 101 -4.19 -22.42 -5.11
C ASP A 101 -4.57 -21.94 -6.51
N ASP A 102 -3.72 -22.22 -7.50
CA ASP A 102 -4.03 -21.94 -8.90
C ASP A 102 -5.22 -22.80 -9.35
N SER A 103 -6.10 -22.27 -10.21
CA SER A 103 -7.30 -23.02 -10.63
C SER A 103 -6.97 -24.29 -11.42
N ASN A 104 -5.87 -24.31 -12.17
CA ASN A 104 -5.47 -25.49 -12.93
C ASN A 104 -4.83 -26.53 -12.00
N TYR A 105 -4.02 -26.09 -11.03
CA TYR A 105 -3.53 -26.97 -9.96
C TYR A 105 -4.68 -27.55 -9.14
N THR A 106 -5.62 -26.70 -8.69
CA THR A 106 -6.83 -27.12 -7.97
C THR A 106 -7.64 -28.13 -8.77
N ALA A 107 -7.78 -27.93 -10.08
CA ALA A 107 -8.47 -28.87 -10.97
C ALA A 107 -7.72 -30.20 -11.11
N ILE A 108 -6.39 -30.18 -11.27
CA ILE A 108 -5.55 -31.38 -11.33
C ILE A 108 -5.61 -32.12 -10.00
N THR A 109 -5.39 -31.45 -8.87
CA THR A 109 -5.46 -32.02 -7.52
C THR A 109 -6.87 -32.53 -7.18
N THR A 110 -7.93 -31.87 -7.65
CA THR A 110 -9.31 -32.39 -7.53
C THR A 110 -9.49 -33.68 -8.32
N PHE A 111 -9.00 -33.73 -9.57
CA PHE A 111 -9.03 -34.93 -10.40
C PHE A 111 -8.19 -36.07 -9.80
N MET A 112 -6.97 -35.79 -9.32
CA MET A 112 -6.11 -36.76 -8.63
C MET A 112 -6.74 -37.28 -7.33
N ASN A 113 -7.45 -36.43 -6.58
CA ASN A 113 -8.22 -36.85 -5.39
C ASN A 113 -9.51 -37.63 -5.75
N GLN A 114 -9.98 -37.56 -7.00
CA GLN A 114 -11.05 -38.40 -7.56
C GLN A 114 -10.52 -39.72 -8.16
N LEU A 115 -9.21 -39.88 -8.34
CA LEU A 115 -8.61 -41.17 -8.68
C LEU A 115 -8.57 -42.11 -7.45
N PRO A 116 -8.60 -43.44 -7.65
CA PRO A 116 -8.29 -44.40 -6.61
C PRO A 116 -6.89 -44.14 -6.02
N LYS A 117 -6.76 -44.23 -4.70
CA LYS A 117 -5.61 -43.68 -3.94
C LYS A 117 -4.37 -44.57 -3.89
N ASP A 118 -4.36 -45.71 -4.58
CA ASP A 118 -3.36 -46.77 -4.41
C ASP A 118 -2.08 -46.56 -5.25
N MET A 119 -1.56 -45.32 -5.28
CA MET A 119 -0.31 -44.95 -5.96
C MET A 119 0.47 -43.90 -5.14
N SER A 120 1.73 -44.17 -4.79
CA SER A 120 2.50 -43.34 -3.84
C SER A 120 4.01 -43.29 -4.11
N PHE A 121 4.59 -42.10 -4.23
CA PHE A 121 6.05 -41.83 -4.09
C PHE A 121 6.35 -40.32 -3.92
N MET A 122 7.53 -39.99 -3.37
CA MET A 122 8.20 -38.66 -3.25
C MET A 122 7.86 -37.75 -2.04
N THR A 123 8.89 -37.38 -1.25
CA THR A 123 8.95 -36.23 -0.30
C THR A 123 10.41 -35.86 0.05
N SER A 124 10.64 -34.66 0.64
CA SER A 124 11.95 -34.00 0.95
C SER A 124 12.70 -33.46 -0.29
N ILE A 125 13.50 -32.37 -0.23
CA ILE A 125 14.24 -31.71 0.87
C ILE A 125 14.14 -30.16 0.77
N THR A 126 14.17 -29.42 1.88
CA THR A 126 14.38 -27.93 1.93
C THR A 126 15.21 -27.49 3.16
N ASP A 127 15.50 -26.18 3.23
CA ASP A 127 16.00 -25.36 4.38
C ASP A 127 17.53 -25.43 4.67
N SER A 128 18.23 -24.38 5.15
CA SER A 128 17.83 -23.02 5.61
C SER A 128 18.88 -21.91 5.33
N GLU A 129 18.53 -20.65 5.64
CA GLU A 129 19.40 -19.43 5.65
C GLU A 129 20.12 -19.27 7.05
N ASP A 130 20.79 -18.18 7.50
CA ASP A 130 20.97 -16.76 7.04
C ASP A 130 22.27 -16.09 7.65
N LYS A 131 22.37 -14.74 7.61
CA LYS A 131 23.52 -13.84 7.90
C LYS A 131 23.47 -13.14 9.29
N VAL A 132 24.44 -12.26 9.62
CA VAL A 132 24.31 -10.89 10.22
C VAL A 132 25.71 -10.21 10.46
N ALA A 133 25.78 -8.90 10.78
CA ALA A 133 27.01 -8.05 10.86
C ALA A 133 26.96 -6.96 12.00
N LEU A 134 27.81 -5.89 11.92
CA LEU A 134 27.94 -4.64 12.77
C LEU A 134 29.06 -4.63 13.87
N SER A 135 29.64 -3.51 14.40
CA SER A 135 29.88 -2.11 13.92
C SER A 135 30.66 -1.18 14.93
N LEU A 136 31.42 -0.16 14.46
CA LEU A 136 31.66 1.20 15.07
C LEU A 136 32.41 1.33 16.45
N SER A 137 32.97 2.46 16.99
CA SER A 137 32.98 3.95 16.78
C SER A 137 34.12 4.68 17.60
N GLN A 138 34.26 6.05 17.57
CA GLN A 138 34.45 7.03 18.70
C GLN A 138 35.29 8.35 18.44
N VAL A 139 35.27 9.35 19.38
CA VAL A 139 35.53 10.83 19.21
C VAL A 139 35.97 11.57 20.53
N LYS A 140 36.66 12.77 20.51
CA LYS A 140 36.71 13.90 21.55
C LYS A 140 37.56 15.15 21.11
N ASN A 141 37.16 16.45 21.25
CA ASN A 141 37.36 17.52 22.32
C ASN A 141 38.83 18.06 22.52
N TYR A 142 39.24 19.30 22.92
CA TYR A 142 38.75 20.69 23.33
C TYR A 142 40.00 21.66 23.38
N ASP A 143 40.12 23.00 23.63
CA ASP A 143 39.37 24.31 23.72
C ASP A 143 40.43 25.50 23.47
N SER A 144 40.59 26.76 23.97
CA SER A 144 39.99 27.73 24.95
C SER A 144 40.54 29.22 24.91
N VAL A 145 39.71 30.25 25.26
CA VAL A 145 39.95 31.57 26.00
C VAL A 145 40.90 32.75 25.54
N LYS A 146 40.29 33.95 25.31
CA LYS A 146 40.55 35.43 25.63
C LYS A 146 41.99 36.08 25.64
N THR A 147 42.26 37.42 25.67
CA THR A 147 41.52 38.68 26.05
C THR A 147 42.03 39.98 25.32
N LYS A 148 41.55 41.20 25.69
CA LYS A 148 41.74 42.55 25.05
C LYS A 148 42.65 43.54 25.82
N ALA A 149 42.92 44.73 25.24
CA ALA A 149 43.22 45.98 25.98
C ALA A 149 42.82 47.29 25.23
N SER A 150 42.80 48.42 25.97
CA SER A 150 42.68 49.85 25.59
C SER A 150 41.27 50.50 25.45
N GLU A 151 41.02 51.51 26.31
CA GLU A 151 39.88 52.44 26.30
C GLU A 151 40.33 53.81 26.85
N ARG A 152 39.95 54.92 26.19
CA ARG A 152 39.87 56.28 26.81
C ARG A 152 39.27 57.36 25.90
N LYS A 153 39.36 57.22 24.58
CA LYS A 153 38.67 58.09 23.60
C LYS A 153 37.14 57.85 23.53
N LEU A 154 36.61 57.07 24.46
CA LEU A 154 35.45 56.21 24.28
C LEU A 154 34.24 56.64 25.12
N ILE A 155 34.37 57.73 25.89
CA ILE A 155 33.38 58.20 26.88
C ILE A 155 32.32 59.12 26.24
N GLU A 156 32.74 60.10 25.43
CA GLU A 156 31.80 60.99 24.72
C GLU A 156 31.02 60.26 23.62
N GLU A 157 31.66 59.26 22.99
CA GLU A 157 31.01 58.33 22.06
C GLU A 157 29.97 57.48 22.81
N ARG A 158 30.27 57.01 24.03
CA ARG A 158 29.35 56.22 24.86
C ARG A 158 28.07 56.94 25.23
N ILE A 159 28.10 58.21 25.62
CA ILE A 159 26.87 58.92 26.01
C ILE A 159 25.89 58.96 24.82
N LYS A 160 26.40 59.24 23.61
CA LYS A 160 25.60 59.19 22.37
C LYS A 160 25.17 57.76 22.00
N GLU A 161 25.94 56.73 22.34
CA GLU A 161 25.47 55.34 22.22
C GLU A 161 24.37 54.99 23.25
N VAL A 162 24.43 55.48 24.49
CA VAL A 162 23.39 55.27 25.52
C VAL A 162 22.05 55.81 25.02
N GLU A 163 22.02 57.05 24.54
CA GLU A 163 20.82 57.70 23.98
C GLU A 163 20.27 56.93 22.78
N LYS A 164 21.15 56.56 21.83
CA LYS A 164 20.79 55.79 20.63
C LYS A 164 20.25 54.39 20.94
N GLU A 165 20.83 53.69 21.92
CA GLU A 165 20.33 52.40 22.39
C GLU A 165 18.98 52.57 23.12
N LEU A 166 18.78 53.66 23.89
CA LEU A 166 17.49 53.96 24.50
C LEU A 166 16.38 54.22 23.47
N ASP A 167 16.64 55.02 22.44
CA ASP A 167 15.66 55.30 21.38
C ASP A 167 15.27 54.07 20.57
N SER A 168 16.16 53.07 20.49
CA SER A 168 15.87 51.80 19.82
C SER A 168 14.89 50.87 20.55
N THR A 169 14.55 51.15 21.81
CA THR A 169 13.56 50.36 22.57
C THR A 169 12.12 50.65 22.10
N PRO A 170 11.21 49.66 22.15
CA PRO A 170 9.90 49.78 21.52
C PRO A 170 8.93 50.72 22.27
N ASN A 171 8.94 51.99 21.88
CA ASN A 171 8.07 53.06 22.39
C ASN A 171 6.54 52.81 22.22
N THR A 172 6.15 51.71 21.58
CA THR A 172 4.75 51.31 21.32
C THR A 172 4.44 49.87 21.74
N SER A 173 5.23 49.28 22.65
CA SER A 173 4.99 47.94 23.19
C SER A 173 3.66 47.86 23.94
N ALA A 174 2.72 47.04 23.43
CA ALA A 174 1.43 46.79 24.08
C ALA A 174 1.57 46.08 25.44
N LEU A 175 2.67 45.34 25.65
CA LEU A 175 2.97 44.70 26.93
C LEU A 175 3.59 45.71 27.92
N LEU A 176 4.61 46.45 27.48
CA LEU A 176 5.57 47.11 28.38
C LEU A 176 5.71 48.63 28.19
N TYR A 177 4.80 49.30 27.48
CA TYR A 177 4.80 50.76 27.31
C TYR A 177 5.11 51.54 28.60
N ASP A 178 4.33 51.33 29.66
CA ASP A 178 4.47 52.06 30.93
C ASP A 178 5.79 51.76 31.64
N TRP A 179 6.24 50.50 31.53
CA TRP A 179 7.48 50.03 32.14
C TRP A 179 8.69 50.64 31.42
N ILE A 180 8.71 50.62 30.08
CA ILE A 180 9.77 51.23 29.26
C ILE A 180 9.79 52.76 29.50
N LYS A 181 8.61 53.39 29.59
CA LYS A 181 8.49 54.82 29.90
C LYS A 181 9.04 55.17 31.29
N MET A 182 8.72 54.39 32.32
CA MET A 182 9.23 54.59 33.68
C MET A 182 10.75 54.34 33.76
N PHE A 183 11.24 53.27 33.11
CA PHE A 183 12.67 52.94 33.03
C PHE A 183 13.46 54.07 32.34
N LYS A 184 13.03 54.51 31.14
CA LYS A 184 13.62 55.65 30.42
C LYS A 184 13.71 56.92 31.27
N ALA A 185 12.64 57.23 32.01
CA ALA A 185 12.57 58.44 32.84
C ALA A 185 13.40 58.38 34.14
N SER A 186 14.05 57.26 34.45
CA SER A 186 14.70 57.01 35.74
C SER A 186 16.20 56.69 35.65
N ILE A 187 16.71 56.36 34.45
CA ILE A 187 18.13 55.98 34.22
C ILE A 187 19.11 57.08 34.60
N ASP A 188 20.17 56.72 35.34
CA ASP A 188 21.32 57.56 35.64
C ASP A 188 22.37 57.45 34.53
N LEU A 189 22.45 58.48 33.68
CA LEU A 189 23.41 58.53 32.57
C LEU A 189 24.88 58.55 33.04
N ASN A 190 25.16 59.00 34.28
CA ASN A 190 26.53 59.09 34.80
C ASN A 190 27.10 57.71 35.12
N LYS A 191 26.27 56.79 35.64
CA LYS A 191 26.67 55.40 35.91
C LYS A 191 26.99 54.65 34.60
N LEU A 192 26.31 54.98 33.50
CA LEU A 192 26.48 54.35 32.19
C LEU A 192 27.74 54.81 31.42
N ILE A 193 28.57 55.67 32.02
CA ILE A 193 29.90 56.02 31.48
C ILE A 193 30.89 54.85 31.63
N ASP A 194 30.75 54.08 32.71
CA ASP A 194 31.64 52.95 33.04
C ASP A 194 31.49 51.79 32.02
N PRO A 195 32.60 51.16 31.57
CA PRO A 195 32.55 50.07 30.60
C PRO A 195 31.66 48.90 30.98
N LEU A 196 31.70 48.49 32.24
CA LEU A 196 31.06 47.28 32.74
C LEU A 196 29.55 47.51 32.94
N TYR A 197 29.17 48.67 33.46
CA TYR A 197 27.76 49.07 33.53
C TYR A 197 27.16 49.33 32.14
N PHE A 198 27.91 49.96 31.21
CA PHE A 198 27.44 50.14 29.83
C PHE A 198 27.23 48.80 29.09
N ASP A 199 28.19 47.88 29.17
CA ASP A 199 28.04 46.53 28.59
C ASP A 199 26.92 45.72 29.28
N ALA A 200 26.65 45.95 30.57
CA ALA A 200 25.54 45.33 31.29
C ALA A 200 24.18 45.92 30.85
N PHE A 201 24.11 47.23 30.65
CA PHE A 201 22.94 47.97 30.19
C PHE A 201 22.56 47.66 28.74
N LYS A 202 23.53 47.72 27.82
CA LYS A 202 23.37 47.42 26.39
C LYS A 202 22.84 46.00 26.14
N LYS A 203 23.13 45.04 27.03
CA LYS A 203 22.54 43.70 27.02
C LYS A 203 21.04 43.72 27.36
N ARG A 204 20.60 44.47 28.37
CA ARG A 204 19.18 44.54 28.78
C ARG A 204 18.35 45.37 27.79
N ILE A 205 18.92 46.43 27.21
CA ILE A 205 18.30 47.14 26.08
C ILE A 205 18.00 46.19 24.90
N LYS A 206 18.91 45.26 24.58
CA LYS A 206 18.67 44.24 23.54
C LYS A 206 17.54 43.26 23.89
N ILE A 207 17.38 42.91 25.16
CA ILE A 207 16.23 42.12 25.64
C ILE A 207 14.93 42.90 25.44
N LEU A 208 14.92 44.21 25.72
CA LEU A 208 13.78 45.11 25.49
C LEU A 208 13.44 45.30 24.00
N GLN A 209 14.44 45.47 23.13
CA GLN A 209 14.25 45.42 21.66
C GLN A 209 13.53 44.12 21.25
N GLY A 210 13.88 43.01 21.90
CA GLY A 210 13.33 41.68 21.69
C GLY A 210 11.82 41.54 21.94
N ILE A 211 11.20 42.41 22.74
CA ILE A 211 9.75 42.41 23.02
C ILE A 211 8.93 42.48 21.72
N THR A 212 9.43 43.19 20.71
CA THR A 212 8.77 43.32 19.40
C THR A 212 8.51 41.96 18.74
N ALA A 213 9.43 41.00 18.87
CA ALA A 213 9.26 39.65 18.32
C ALA A 213 8.24 38.84 19.12
N ILE A 214 8.23 38.98 20.45
CA ILE A 214 7.25 38.34 21.36
C ILE A 214 5.84 38.80 21.00
N GLU A 215 5.61 40.12 20.92
CA GLU A 215 4.31 40.67 20.54
C GLU A 215 3.88 40.26 19.13
N THR A 216 4.83 40.18 18.20
CA THR A 216 4.55 39.80 16.81
C THR A 216 4.13 38.34 16.70
N TYR A 217 4.84 37.43 17.36
CA TYR A 217 4.52 36.00 17.37
C TYR A 217 3.25 35.70 18.18
N ALA A 218 3.02 36.39 19.31
CA ALA A 218 1.87 36.13 20.17
C ALA A 218 0.57 36.76 19.62
N PHE A 219 0.55 38.05 19.29
CA PHE A 219 -0.69 38.81 19.12
C PHE A 219 -0.91 39.46 17.75
N LYS A 220 0.14 39.62 16.95
CA LYS A 220 0.04 40.32 15.65
C LYS A 220 0.12 39.31 14.50
N ASN A 221 0.13 39.83 13.28
CA ASN A 221 0.36 39.02 12.09
C ASN A 221 1.85 38.70 11.94
N VAL A 222 2.17 37.50 11.45
CA VAL A 222 3.52 37.09 11.08
C VAL A 222 3.64 37.19 9.55
N GLY A 223 4.75 37.77 9.09
CA GLY A 223 5.12 37.81 7.67
C GLY A 223 5.76 36.50 7.23
N THR A 224 5.29 35.95 6.11
CA THR A 224 5.85 34.76 5.45
C THR A 224 5.70 34.87 3.93
N THR A 225 6.43 34.07 3.15
CA THR A 225 6.34 34.08 1.68
C THR A 225 5.52 32.91 1.15
N ILE A 226 4.38 33.20 0.50
CA ILE A 226 3.52 32.20 -0.16
C ILE A 226 3.59 32.43 -1.67
N ASN A 227 4.03 31.43 -2.43
CA ASN A 227 4.16 31.49 -3.90
C ASN A 227 4.93 32.75 -4.40
N ARG A 228 6.01 33.13 -3.70
CA ARG A 228 6.82 34.36 -3.91
C ARG A 228 6.13 35.69 -3.58
N ILE A 229 4.91 35.67 -3.01
CA ILE A 229 4.19 36.84 -2.52
C ILE A 229 4.39 36.92 -1.00
N SER A 230 4.76 38.10 -0.48
CA SER A 230 4.81 38.34 0.97
C SER A 230 3.39 38.46 1.53
N VAL A 231 3.08 37.66 2.55
CA VAL A 231 1.76 37.56 3.18
C VAL A 231 1.92 37.75 4.69
N ASN A 232 1.17 38.69 5.26
CA ASN A 232 1.22 39.02 6.69
C ASN A 232 -0.12 38.66 7.36
N LYS A 233 -0.20 37.51 8.03
CA LYS A 233 -1.45 36.96 8.63
C LYS A 233 -1.23 36.34 10.02
N PRO A 234 -2.28 36.09 10.82
CA PRO A 234 -2.17 35.34 12.07
C PRO A 234 -1.71 33.89 11.82
N ILE A 235 -0.95 33.32 12.78
CA ILE A 235 -0.34 31.98 12.66
C ILE A 235 -1.35 30.89 12.28
N ASN A 236 -2.49 30.79 13.00
CA ASN A 236 -3.53 29.80 12.68
C ASN A 236 -4.09 29.97 11.26
N THR A 237 -4.14 31.20 10.73
CA THR A 237 -4.61 31.46 9.35
C THR A 237 -3.58 31.03 8.32
N LEU A 238 -2.28 31.18 8.60
CA LEU A 238 -1.20 30.68 7.75
C LEU A 238 -1.18 29.16 7.71
N VAL A 239 -1.25 28.51 8.87
CA VAL A 239 -1.27 27.03 8.99
C VAL A 239 -2.52 26.44 8.33
N SER A 240 -3.70 27.05 8.53
CA SER A 240 -4.95 26.60 7.87
C SER A 240 -4.88 26.74 6.35
N ALA A 241 -4.36 27.87 5.83
CA ALA A 241 -4.22 28.08 4.39
C ALA A 241 -3.21 27.13 3.73
N ALA A 242 -2.16 26.73 4.46
CA ALA A 242 -1.18 25.77 3.98
C ALA A 242 -1.75 24.33 3.96
N PHE A 243 -2.47 23.94 5.02
CA PHE A 243 -3.23 22.68 5.02
C PHE A 243 -4.28 22.65 3.91
N GLU A 244 -5.02 23.74 3.69
CA GLU A 244 -6.05 23.84 2.65
C GLU A 244 -5.45 23.68 1.24
N LYS A 245 -4.27 24.26 0.97
CA LYS A 245 -3.51 24.06 -0.27
C LYS A 245 -3.16 22.59 -0.50
N LEU A 246 -2.56 21.93 0.49
CA LEU A 246 -2.19 20.52 0.44
C LEU A 246 -3.42 19.60 0.28
N TYR A 247 -4.52 19.90 0.99
CA TYR A 247 -5.77 19.15 0.89
C TYR A 247 -6.46 19.35 -0.46
N LYS A 248 -6.34 20.53 -1.10
CA LYS A 248 -6.93 20.83 -2.42
C LYS A 248 -6.05 20.46 -3.61
N ALA A 249 -4.79 20.09 -3.41
CA ALA A 249 -3.93 19.55 -4.47
C ALA A 249 -4.59 18.31 -5.11
N LYS A 250 -4.52 18.21 -6.44
CA LYS A 250 -5.14 17.11 -7.21
C LYS A 250 -4.63 15.76 -6.71
N SER A 251 -5.50 14.76 -6.73
CA SER A 251 -5.19 13.43 -6.21
C SER A 251 -4.03 12.76 -6.95
N ASP A 252 -3.95 12.89 -8.28
CA ASP A 252 -2.96 12.21 -9.13
C ASP A 252 -1.81 13.11 -9.62
N ASP A 253 -1.68 14.34 -9.11
CA ASP A 253 -0.64 15.31 -9.50
C ASP A 253 0.51 15.33 -8.48
N PHE A 254 1.46 14.41 -8.65
CA PHE A 254 2.65 14.30 -7.79
C PHE A 254 3.47 15.59 -7.73
N GLU A 255 3.80 16.14 -8.90
CA GLU A 255 4.65 17.32 -9.06
C GLU A 255 3.95 18.61 -8.61
N GLY A 256 2.61 18.66 -8.66
CA GLY A 256 1.80 19.72 -8.07
C GLY A 256 1.75 19.62 -6.54
N PHE A 257 1.52 18.44 -5.99
CA PHE A 257 1.50 18.20 -4.54
C PHE A 257 2.87 18.52 -3.90
N LYS A 258 3.97 18.07 -4.52
CA LYS A 258 5.34 18.35 -4.04
C LYS A 258 5.61 19.85 -3.93
N LYS A 259 5.23 20.65 -4.93
CA LYS A 259 5.43 22.12 -4.91
C LYS A 259 4.63 22.81 -3.82
N GLU A 260 3.43 22.33 -3.51
CA GLU A 260 2.63 22.85 -2.38
C GLU A 260 3.19 22.41 -1.01
N LEU A 261 3.85 21.25 -0.92
CA LEU A 261 4.58 20.83 0.28
C LEU A 261 5.89 21.63 0.48
N GLU A 262 6.63 21.91 -0.59
CA GLU A 262 7.78 22.82 -0.57
C GLU A 262 7.37 24.22 -0.11
N ALA A 263 6.31 24.78 -0.67
CA ALA A 263 5.75 26.08 -0.26
C ALA A 263 5.30 26.07 1.22
N THR A 264 4.68 24.98 1.68
CA THR A 264 4.26 24.80 3.07
C THR A 264 5.45 24.62 4.03
N THR A 265 6.55 24.06 3.57
CA THR A 265 7.80 23.93 4.34
C THR A 265 8.50 25.29 4.51
N LEU A 266 8.39 26.20 3.52
CA LEU A 266 8.84 27.59 3.70
C LEU A 266 8.04 28.32 4.80
N ILE A 267 6.71 28.19 4.78
CA ILE A 267 5.83 28.75 5.82
C ILE A 267 6.19 28.19 7.21
N GLN A 268 6.45 26.89 7.31
CA GLN A 268 6.93 26.27 8.56
C GLN A 268 8.23 26.90 9.04
N ASN A 269 9.23 27.08 8.17
CA ASN A 269 10.54 27.59 8.55
C ASN A 269 10.48 29.07 9.02
N ASP A 270 9.66 29.89 8.37
CA ASP A 270 9.37 31.27 8.82
C ASP A 270 8.72 31.26 10.23
N LEU A 271 7.74 30.38 10.44
CA LEU A 271 7.02 30.25 11.72
C LEU A 271 7.90 29.69 12.86
N VAL A 272 8.80 28.76 12.57
CA VAL A 272 9.79 28.23 13.54
C VAL A 272 10.81 29.31 13.91
N SER A 273 11.34 30.05 12.94
CA SER A 273 12.25 31.18 13.20
C SER A 273 11.59 32.25 14.08
N ALA A 274 10.31 32.55 13.84
CA ALA A 274 9.53 33.46 14.69
C ALA A 274 9.27 32.88 16.09
N MET A 275 8.99 31.57 16.20
CA MET A 275 8.76 30.86 17.46
C MET A 275 10.01 30.85 18.34
N ASP A 276 11.16 30.43 17.81
CA ASP A 276 12.41 30.31 18.57
C ASP A 276 12.92 31.69 19.02
N LYS A 277 12.79 32.71 18.16
CA LYS A 277 13.08 34.11 18.52
C LYS A 277 12.14 34.64 19.60
N SER A 278 10.84 34.36 19.50
CA SER A 278 9.85 34.74 20.53
C SER A 278 10.15 34.06 21.87
N LYS A 279 10.41 32.75 21.86
CA LYS A 279 10.74 31.96 23.05
C LYS A 279 12.03 32.47 23.72
N THR A 280 13.11 32.61 22.96
CA THR A 280 14.41 33.10 23.46
C THR A 280 14.27 34.48 24.09
N ASN A 281 13.56 35.40 23.42
CA ASN A 281 13.35 36.75 23.94
C ASN A 281 12.45 36.75 25.19
N LEU A 282 11.44 35.88 25.25
CA LEU A 282 10.55 35.75 26.40
C LEU A 282 11.27 35.18 27.63
N GLU A 283 12.11 34.16 27.45
CA GLU A 283 12.95 33.60 28.52
C GLU A 283 13.96 34.65 29.04
N GLN A 284 14.60 35.39 28.14
CA GLN A 284 15.49 36.50 28.51
C GLN A 284 14.75 37.64 29.22
N LEU A 285 13.54 37.99 28.79
CA LEU A 285 12.71 39.05 29.38
C LEU A 285 12.24 38.67 30.80
N LYS A 286 11.77 37.43 31.00
CA LYS A 286 11.41 36.92 32.33
C LYS A 286 12.64 36.89 33.26
N LYS A 287 13.77 36.36 32.78
CA LYS A 287 15.03 36.37 33.54
C LYS A 287 15.45 37.79 33.93
N MET A 288 15.34 38.75 33.01
CA MET A 288 15.68 40.14 33.28
C MET A 288 14.76 40.78 34.35
N MET A 289 13.49 40.37 34.42
CA MET A 289 12.51 40.88 35.39
C MET A 289 12.54 40.17 36.75
N VAL A 290 13.23 39.03 36.86
CA VAL A 290 13.37 38.25 38.11
C VAL A 290 14.81 38.30 38.62
N ASP A 291 15.75 37.72 37.87
CA ASP A 291 17.14 37.55 38.29
C ASP A 291 17.93 38.87 38.26
N ASP A 292 17.71 39.71 37.24
CA ASP A 292 18.45 40.96 37.03
C ASP A 292 17.80 42.19 37.73
N ILE A 293 16.71 42.04 38.50
CA ILE A 293 15.92 43.20 38.97
C ILE A 293 16.73 44.20 39.81
N ALA A 294 17.64 43.71 40.66
CA ALA A 294 18.55 44.58 41.42
C ALA A 294 19.54 45.34 40.52
N LEU A 295 20.02 44.71 39.44
CA LEU A 295 20.92 45.33 38.47
C LEU A 295 20.19 46.33 37.55
N LEU A 296 18.88 46.14 37.32
CA LEU A 296 18.05 47.15 36.68
C LEU A 296 17.90 48.40 37.56
N GLU A 297 17.81 48.23 38.88
CA GLU A 297 17.75 49.31 39.87
C GLU A 297 19.09 50.03 40.02
N GLU A 298 20.22 49.32 39.93
CA GLU A 298 21.55 49.93 39.91
C GLU A 298 21.70 50.97 38.78
N PHE A 299 21.02 50.81 37.64
CA PHE A 299 21.02 51.78 36.54
C PHE A 299 20.19 53.05 36.81
N LEU A 300 19.42 53.13 37.89
CA LEU A 300 18.51 54.27 38.17
C LEU A 300 19.20 55.36 39.01
N HIS A 301 18.67 56.59 38.98
CA HIS A 301 19.19 57.72 39.77
C HIS A 301 19.25 57.40 41.27
N SER A 302 20.35 57.75 41.95
CA SER A 302 20.51 57.60 43.41
C SER A 302 19.56 58.49 44.23
N ASP A 303 18.98 59.54 43.63
CA ASP A 303 17.92 60.36 44.22
C ASP A 303 16.52 59.73 44.04
N SER A 304 16.48 58.42 43.79
CA SER A 304 15.29 57.61 43.99
C SER A 304 14.98 57.54 45.48
N THR A 305 13.96 58.31 45.91
CA THR A 305 13.29 58.01 47.18
C THR A 305 12.81 56.56 47.15
N ALA A 306 12.94 55.80 48.24
CA ALA A 306 12.54 54.38 48.31
C ALA A 306 11.09 54.07 47.84
N VAL A 307 10.22 55.08 47.77
CA VAL A 307 8.90 55.02 47.14
C VAL A 307 8.97 54.74 45.63
N LYS A 308 9.90 55.37 44.90
CA LYS A 308 10.09 55.18 43.45
C LYS A 308 10.57 53.77 43.12
N ASP A 309 11.56 53.26 43.86
CA ASP A 309 12.09 51.90 43.66
C ASP A 309 11.03 50.85 43.96
N LYS A 310 10.29 51.05 45.05
CA LYS A 310 9.12 50.22 45.38
C LYS A 310 8.10 50.21 44.24
N VAL A 311 7.73 51.36 43.68
CA VAL A 311 6.80 51.44 42.55
C VAL A 311 7.37 50.78 41.29
N PHE A 312 8.68 50.87 41.05
CA PHE A 312 9.33 50.18 39.92
C PHE A 312 9.32 48.66 40.11
N ARG A 313 9.57 48.15 41.32
CA ARG A 313 9.41 46.72 41.67
C ARG A 313 7.98 46.23 41.51
N GLU A 314 7.01 46.97 42.03
CA GLU A 314 5.58 46.64 41.95
C GLU A 314 5.12 46.61 40.48
N LEU A 315 5.52 47.60 39.67
CA LEU A 315 5.24 47.61 38.23
C LEU A 315 5.93 46.45 37.49
N THR A 316 7.19 46.14 37.81
CA THR A 316 7.93 45.04 37.21
C THR A 316 7.28 43.69 37.52
N THR A 317 6.89 43.46 38.78
CA THR A 317 6.20 42.25 39.22
C THR A 317 4.82 42.13 38.55
N ALA A 318 4.04 43.22 38.50
CA ALA A 318 2.73 43.23 37.85
C ALA A 318 2.82 42.94 36.34
N LYS A 319 3.82 43.52 35.66
CA LYS A 319 4.07 43.25 34.23
C LYS A 319 4.60 41.84 33.98
N LEU A 320 5.43 41.27 34.87
CA LEU A 320 5.84 39.86 34.80
C LEU A 320 4.62 38.94 34.90
N VAL A 321 3.73 39.14 35.89
CA VAL A 321 2.49 38.35 36.05
C VAL A 321 1.57 38.49 34.82
N MET A 322 1.45 39.69 34.24
CA MET A 322 0.71 39.92 33.00
C MET A 322 1.33 39.15 31.81
N ILE A 323 2.67 39.12 31.71
CA ILE A 323 3.40 38.36 30.69
C ILE A 323 3.20 36.85 30.91
N ASP A 324 3.32 36.36 32.13
CA ASP A 324 3.09 34.96 32.46
C ASP A 324 1.68 34.52 32.06
N ALA A 325 0.65 35.26 32.48
CA ALA A 325 -0.75 34.92 32.22
C ALA A 325 -1.15 35.05 30.73
N LEU A 326 -0.84 36.18 30.07
CA LEU A 326 -1.37 36.47 28.73
C LEU A 326 -0.43 36.06 27.59
N VAL A 327 0.89 36.17 27.79
CA VAL A 327 1.86 35.84 26.74
C VAL A 327 2.16 34.36 26.74
N SER A 328 2.35 33.72 27.91
CA SER A 328 2.75 32.30 27.94
C SER A 328 1.68 31.37 27.39
N ASP A 329 0.39 31.57 27.72
CA ASP A 329 -0.70 30.80 27.11
C ASP A 329 -0.76 31.02 25.60
N LYS A 330 -0.74 32.28 25.15
CA LYS A 330 -0.88 32.60 23.73
C LYS A 330 0.31 32.12 22.89
N VAL A 331 1.53 32.21 23.43
CA VAL A 331 2.73 31.61 22.82
C VAL A 331 2.61 30.09 22.83
N SER A 332 2.24 29.45 23.94
CA SER A 332 2.08 27.98 24.01
C SER A 332 1.06 27.46 22.98
N LYS A 333 -0.09 28.12 22.82
CA LYS A 333 -1.11 27.79 21.81
C LYS A 333 -0.61 27.99 20.38
N ASN A 334 0.17 29.04 20.13
CA ASN A 334 0.78 29.26 18.82
C ASN A 334 1.88 28.22 18.53
N ASN A 335 2.72 27.88 19.51
CA ASN A 335 3.73 26.81 19.42
C ASN A 335 3.08 25.47 19.07
N GLN A 336 1.98 25.09 19.75
CA GLN A 336 1.23 23.86 19.45
C GLN A 336 0.73 23.83 18.00
N THR A 337 0.27 24.96 17.47
CA THR A 337 -0.17 25.08 16.07
C THR A 337 1.01 24.91 15.10
N VAL A 338 2.19 25.47 15.41
CA VAL A 338 3.41 25.30 14.61
C VAL A 338 3.94 23.85 14.70
N GLU A 339 3.92 23.23 15.88
CA GLU A 339 4.27 21.82 16.06
C GLU A 339 3.38 20.88 15.25
N GLN A 340 2.07 21.17 15.14
CA GLN A 340 1.16 20.41 14.29
C GLN A 340 1.57 20.50 12.81
N LEU A 341 1.96 21.69 12.33
CA LEU A 341 2.48 21.87 10.97
C LEU A 341 3.79 21.10 10.75
N ILE A 342 4.74 21.14 11.69
CA ILE A 342 5.99 20.37 11.63
C ILE A 342 5.70 18.86 11.53
N LYS A 343 4.80 18.35 12.37
CA LYS A 343 4.42 16.93 12.41
C LYS A 343 3.67 16.51 11.14
N LEU A 344 2.89 17.41 10.54
CA LEU A 344 2.23 17.19 9.25
C LEU A 344 3.25 17.13 8.11
N ASN A 345 4.05 18.19 7.94
CA ASN A 345 5.02 18.29 6.85
C ASN A 345 6.01 17.13 6.87
N LYS A 346 6.56 16.78 8.04
CA LYS A 346 7.45 15.62 8.18
C LYS A 346 6.80 14.33 7.65
N LYS A 347 5.57 14.02 8.05
CA LYS A 347 4.85 12.83 7.58
C LYS A 347 4.57 12.87 6.07
N LEU A 348 4.33 14.06 5.51
CA LEU A 348 4.10 14.23 4.08
C LEU A 348 5.40 14.09 3.27
N SER A 349 6.53 14.59 3.78
CA SER A 349 7.86 14.33 3.21
C SER A 349 8.19 12.84 3.21
N GLU A 350 8.07 12.17 4.37
CA GLU A 350 8.26 10.72 4.52
C GLU A 350 7.32 9.91 3.61
N PHE A 351 6.14 10.45 3.25
CA PHE A 351 5.23 9.84 2.28
C PHE A 351 5.69 10.05 0.83
N ILE A 352 6.04 11.27 0.42
CA ILE A 352 6.44 11.57 -0.97
C ILE A 352 7.81 10.99 -1.34
N GLU A 353 8.72 10.81 -0.38
CA GLU A 353 9.98 10.08 -0.57
C GLU A 353 9.75 8.67 -1.14
N GLY A 354 8.60 8.05 -0.84
CA GLY A 354 8.22 6.75 -1.42
C GLY A 354 7.80 6.78 -2.89
N PHE A 355 7.67 7.96 -3.50
CA PHE A 355 7.35 8.18 -4.91
C PHE A 355 8.48 8.94 -5.66
N GLU A 356 9.46 9.48 -4.93
CA GLU A 356 10.70 10.05 -5.50
C GLU A 356 11.69 8.94 -5.85
N SER A 357 12.16 8.93 -7.10
CA SER A 357 13.00 7.84 -7.58
C SER A 357 14.49 8.04 -7.30
N LYS A 358 15.14 6.96 -6.83
CA LYS A 358 16.58 6.69 -7.01
C LYS A 358 16.87 5.40 -7.81
N SER A 359 15.83 4.71 -8.31
CA SER A 359 15.95 3.39 -8.97
C SER A 359 14.78 2.98 -9.89
N ASP A 360 13.62 3.64 -9.78
CA ASP A 360 12.36 3.23 -10.41
C ASP A 360 11.66 4.43 -11.09
N VAL A 361 10.34 4.37 -11.35
CA VAL A 361 9.60 5.42 -12.08
C VAL A 361 9.17 6.55 -11.14
N ASN A 362 9.53 7.81 -11.45
CA ASN A 362 9.13 8.98 -10.65
C ASN A 362 7.60 9.13 -10.58
N GLY A 363 7.07 9.48 -9.40
CA GLY A 363 5.63 9.58 -9.16
C GLY A 363 4.91 8.23 -8.98
N TYR A 364 5.65 7.12 -8.90
CA TYR A 364 5.12 5.78 -8.63
C TYR A 364 5.86 5.11 -7.47
N LYS A 365 5.11 4.65 -6.47
CA LYS A 365 5.63 3.87 -5.34
C LYS A 365 5.57 2.39 -5.65
N LEU A 366 6.68 1.68 -5.45
CA LEU A 366 6.69 0.22 -5.44
C LEU A 366 5.95 -0.28 -4.19
N LEU A 367 4.80 -0.94 -4.37
CA LEU A 367 4.04 -1.57 -3.27
C LEU A 367 4.58 -2.94 -2.92
N ARG A 368 4.92 -3.73 -3.95
CA ARG A 368 5.38 -5.12 -3.84
C ARG A 368 6.37 -5.42 -4.97
N GLN A 369 7.41 -6.19 -4.65
CA GLN A 369 8.23 -6.89 -5.63
C GLN A 369 8.24 -8.36 -5.23
N ASP A 370 7.68 -9.18 -6.10
CA ASP A 370 7.25 -10.54 -5.81
C ASP A 370 7.87 -11.51 -6.80
N GLN A 371 8.63 -12.49 -6.31
CA GLN A 371 9.12 -13.60 -7.14
C GLN A 371 8.08 -14.72 -7.16
N PHE A 372 7.76 -15.25 -8.34
CA PHE A 372 6.87 -16.40 -8.51
C PHE A 372 7.70 -17.68 -8.72
N ALA A 373 7.57 -18.65 -7.81
CA ALA A 373 8.24 -19.94 -7.90
C ALA A 373 7.97 -20.65 -9.24
N TRP A 374 8.87 -21.54 -9.68
CA TRP A 374 8.70 -22.28 -10.94
C TRP A 374 7.47 -23.20 -10.96
N SER A 375 6.95 -23.57 -9.79
CA SER A 375 5.73 -24.35 -9.60
C SER A 375 4.46 -23.58 -10.01
N TYR A 376 3.56 -24.26 -10.73
CA TYR A 376 2.27 -23.70 -11.18
C TYR A 376 1.16 -23.78 -10.12
N GLU A 377 1.50 -24.05 -8.86
CA GLU A 377 0.56 -24.46 -7.82
C GLU A 377 -0.24 -23.31 -7.20
N LYS A 378 0.30 -22.09 -7.22
CA LYS A 378 -0.26 -20.92 -6.53
C LYS A 378 -0.55 -19.76 -7.49
N SER A 379 -1.64 -19.06 -7.21
CA SER A 379 -1.92 -17.69 -7.69
C SER A 379 -1.75 -16.70 -6.55
N ARG A 380 -1.27 -15.49 -6.84
CA ARG A 380 -1.24 -14.38 -5.87
C ARG A 380 -2.42 -13.45 -6.07
N VAL A 381 -3.08 -13.08 -4.99
CA VAL A 381 -4.17 -12.10 -4.98
C VAL A 381 -3.71 -10.88 -4.19
N TYR A 382 -3.55 -9.76 -4.89
CA TYR A 382 -3.28 -8.46 -4.31
C TYR A 382 -4.61 -7.73 -4.12
N GLU A 383 -5.02 -7.52 -2.89
CA GLU A 383 -6.18 -6.70 -2.56
C GLU A 383 -5.72 -5.26 -2.31
N LEU A 384 -6.22 -4.32 -3.11
CA LEU A 384 -6.03 -2.89 -2.89
C LEU A 384 -7.34 -2.28 -2.42
N LYS A 385 -7.31 -1.54 -1.32
CA LYS A 385 -8.47 -0.87 -0.75
C LYS A 385 -8.16 0.61 -0.56
N ALA A 386 -8.88 1.45 -1.31
CA ALA A 386 -8.93 2.90 -1.13
C ALA A 386 -10.11 3.29 -0.24
N VAL A 387 -9.91 4.27 0.64
CA VAL A 387 -10.94 4.86 1.51
C VAL A 387 -10.75 6.38 1.50
N SER A 388 -11.84 7.15 1.36
CA SER A 388 -11.77 8.62 1.42
C SER A 388 -11.65 9.10 2.86
N LEU A 389 -10.93 10.21 3.03
CA LEU A 389 -10.76 10.91 4.30
C LEU A 389 -11.54 12.22 4.29
N ALA A 390 -12.11 12.58 5.44
CA ALA A 390 -12.56 13.93 5.71
C ALA A 390 -11.36 14.83 6.07
N ALA A 391 -11.58 16.15 6.12
CA ALA A 391 -10.52 17.14 6.38
C ALA A 391 -9.89 17.06 7.79
N ASP A 392 -10.47 16.30 8.72
CA ASP A 392 -9.90 15.97 10.04
C ASP A 392 -9.09 14.66 10.04
N GLY A 393 -9.00 13.97 8.90
CA GLY A 393 -8.34 12.67 8.75
C GLY A 393 -9.22 11.48 9.12
N THR A 394 -10.50 11.66 9.48
CA THR A 394 -11.42 10.55 9.73
C THR A 394 -11.81 9.86 8.43
N THR A 395 -11.98 8.53 8.48
CA THR A 395 -12.41 7.75 7.30
C THR A 395 -13.90 7.95 7.03
N MET A 396 -14.25 8.31 5.80
CA MET A 396 -15.64 8.46 5.40
C MET A 396 -16.32 7.09 5.25
N ALA A 397 -17.45 6.90 5.93
CA ALA A 397 -18.30 5.73 5.76
C ALA A 397 -18.67 5.49 4.29
N ASP A 398 -18.78 4.21 3.90
CA ASP A 398 -19.16 3.70 2.56
C ASP A 398 -18.32 4.16 1.34
N SER A 399 -17.35 5.05 1.55
CA SER A 399 -16.39 5.51 0.54
C SER A 399 -15.48 4.40 0.02
N GLY A 400 -15.32 3.31 0.79
CA GLY A 400 -14.42 2.20 0.50
C GLY A 400 -14.60 1.63 -0.90
N ASN A 401 -13.54 1.64 -1.70
CA ASN A 401 -13.42 0.90 -2.95
C ASN A 401 -12.31 -0.14 -2.77
N THR A 402 -12.66 -1.42 -2.90
CA THR A 402 -11.69 -2.52 -2.95
C THR A 402 -11.58 -3.02 -4.39
N ILE A 403 -10.38 -3.44 -4.81
CA ILE A 403 -10.20 -4.29 -5.99
C ILE A 403 -9.30 -5.47 -5.65
N LYS A 404 -9.45 -6.57 -6.39
CA LYS A 404 -8.57 -7.74 -6.30
C LYS A 404 -7.84 -7.93 -7.61
N MET A 405 -6.52 -7.89 -7.61
CA MET A 405 -5.70 -8.24 -8.77
C MET A 405 -5.16 -9.65 -8.54
N LYS A 406 -5.69 -10.62 -9.28
CA LYS A 406 -5.22 -12.00 -9.21
C LYS A 406 -4.21 -12.23 -10.33
N VAL A 407 -3.07 -12.79 -9.96
CA VAL A 407 -1.91 -12.98 -10.82
C VAL A 407 -1.52 -14.46 -10.78
N HIS A 408 -1.54 -15.10 -11.93
CA HIS A 408 -1.11 -16.47 -12.15
C HIS A 408 0.04 -16.54 -13.17
N LYS A 409 0.74 -17.67 -13.23
CA LYS A 409 1.70 -17.93 -14.30
C LYS A 409 1.00 -18.21 -15.63
N SER A 410 1.55 -17.68 -16.72
CA SER A 410 1.05 -17.92 -18.08
C SER A 410 1.20 -19.40 -18.47
N GLN A 411 0.12 -20.16 -18.32
CA GLN A 411 -0.09 -21.46 -18.97
C GLN A 411 -0.48 -21.31 -20.47
N GLY A 412 -0.16 -20.16 -21.07
CA GLY A 412 -0.25 -19.89 -22.51
C GLY A 412 -1.67 -19.57 -22.99
N ARG A 413 -2.32 -20.56 -23.61
CA ARG A 413 -3.72 -20.49 -24.09
C ARG A 413 -4.60 -21.57 -23.44
N LEU A 414 -4.17 -22.10 -22.31
CA LEU A 414 -4.72 -23.31 -21.68
C LEU A 414 -5.40 -22.97 -20.34
N ALA A 415 -6.64 -23.41 -20.15
CA ALA A 415 -7.27 -23.47 -18.84
C ALA A 415 -7.73 -24.91 -18.56
N VAL A 416 -7.48 -25.39 -17.34
CA VAL A 416 -7.74 -26.78 -16.95
C VAL A 416 -8.85 -26.81 -15.90
N PHE A 417 -9.83 -27.69 -16.07
CA PHE A 417 -10.93 -27.88 -15.11
C PHE A 417 -11.35 -29.34 -14.98
N ALA A 418 -11.70 -29.74 -13.75
CA ALA A 418 -12.32 -31.02 -13.47
C ALA A 418 -13.84 -30.95 -13.73
N SER A 419 -14.42 -32.01 -14.30
CA SER A 419 -15.87 -32.18 -14.46
C SER A 419 -16.29 -33.63 -14.29
N VAL A 420 -17.60 -33.87 -14.21
CA VAL A 420 -18.19 -35.21 -14.27
C VAL A 420 -19.15 -35.24 -15.45
N GLY A 421 -19.03 -36.27 -16.28
CA GLY A 421 -19.86 -36.43 -17.49
C GLY A 421 -20.46 -37.82 -17.57
N LEU A 422 -21.55 -37.94 -18.31
CA LEU A 422 -22.06 -39.24 -18.74
C LEU A 422 -21.50 -39.50 -20.14
N PHE A 423 -20.89 -40.66 -20.35
CA PHE A 423 -20.47 -41.10 -21.68
C PHE A 423 -21.21 -42.34 -22.14
N TYR A 424 -21.35 -42.44 -23.46
CA TYR A 424 -21.77 -43.63 -24.16
C TYR A 424 -20.57 -44.29 -24.86
N THR A 425 -20.47 -45.61 -24.78
CA THR A 425 -19.58 -46.44 -25.59
C THR A 425 -20.29 -47.74 -25.97
N PRO A 426 -20.06 -48.32 -27.16
CA PRO A 426 -20.47 -49.70 -27.47
C PRO A 426 -19.48 -50.75 -26.92
N PHE A 427 -18.54 -50.38 -26.04
CA PHE A 427 -17.61 -51.34 -25.45
C PHE A 427 -18.32 -52.34 -24.54
N GLU A 428 -17.89 -53.61 -24.64
CA GLU A 428 -18.40 -54.76 -23.92
C GLU A 428 -17.21 -55.64 -23.51
N TYR A 429 -17.16 -56.04 -22.24
CA TYR A 429 -16.12 -56.95 -21.77
C TYR A 429 -16.45 -58.37 -22.26
N LYS A 430 -15.57 -58.99 -23.04
CA LYS A 430 -15.65 -60.44 -23.30
C LYS A 430 -15.47 -61.20 -21.99
N ASN A 431 -16.25 -62.27 -21.83
CA ASN A 431 -16.22 -63.13 -20.65
C ASN A 431 -15.93 -64.56 -21.07
N TYR A 432 -14.89 -65.18 -20.50
CA TYR A 432 -14.53 -66.57 -20.79
C TYR A 432 -14.92 -67.46 -19.62
N GLY A 433 -15.42 -68.66 -19.93
CA GLY A 433 -15.81 -69.68 -18.95
C GLY A 433 -15.60 -71.08 -19.52
N LEU A 434 -16.03 -72.10 -18.77
CA LEU A 434 -15.97 -73.50 -19.19
C LEU A 434 -17.37 -74.07 -19.40
N SER A 435 -17.52 -74.89 -20.44
CA SER A 435 -18.68 -75.76 -20.69
C SER A 435 -18.15 -77.11 -21.16
N ASP A 436 -18.47 -78.19 -20.45
CA ASP A 436 -17.96 -79.55 -20.74
C ASP A 436 -16.43 -79.58 -20.94
N ASP A 437 -15.70 -78.95 -20.00
CA ASP A 437 -14.24 -78.72 -19.97
C ASP A 437 -13.65 -77.95 -21.18
N LEU A 438 -14.49 -77.39 -22.04
CA LEU A 438 -14.09 -76.52 -23.16
C LEU A 438 -14.20 -75.04 -22.81
N VAL A 439 -13.18 -74.25 -23.19
CA VAL A 439 -13.21 -72.79 -23.08
C VAL A 439 -14.28 -72.22 -24.02
N VAL A 440 -15.25 -71.50 -23.47
CA VAL A 440 -16.33 -70.83 -24.21
C VAL A 440 -16.32 -69.33 -23.96
N GLU A 441 -16.58 -68.55 -25.01
CA GLU A 441 -16.93 -67.13 -24.84
C GLU A 441 -18.39 -67.04 -24.40
N THR A 442 -18.58 -66.67 -23.14
CA THR A 442 -19.88 -66.44 -22.49
C THR A 442 -20.39 -65.02 -22.76
N GLN A 443 -21.64 -64.74 -22.41
CA GLN A 443 -22.22 -63.40 -22.60
C GLN A 443 -21.35 -62.31 -21.94
N GLY A 444 -20.99 -61.30 -22.72
CA GLY A 444 -20.16 -60.19 -22.26
C GLY A 444 -20.91 -59.22 -21.35
N ASP A 445 -20.14 -58.36 -20.66
CA ASP A 445 -20.70 -57.30 -19.82
C ASP A 445 -20.66 -55.95 -20.57
N PRO A 446 -21.78 -55.49 -21.17
CA PRO A 446 -21.81 -54.24 -21.91
C PRO A 446 -21.72 -53.03 -20.99
N VAL A 447 -20.87 -52.07 -21.37
CA VAL A 447 -20.62 -50.86 -20.56
C VAL A 447 -21.69 -49.79 -20.81
N TYR A 448 -22.08 -49.61 -22.08
CA TYR A 448 -23.02 -48.59 -22.59
C TYR A 448 -22.86 -47.21 -21.97
N PHE A 449 -23.65 -46.88 -20.94
CA PHE A 449 -23.64 -45.57 -20.28
C PHE A 449 -22.93 -45.65 -18.93
N ARG A 450 -21.90 -44.81 -18.72
CA ARG A 450 -21.21 -44.68 -17.43
C ARG A 450 -20.91 -43.22 -17.07
N PRO A 451 -20.95 -42.86 -15.77
CA PRO A 451 -20.35 -41.62 -15.30
C PRO A 451 -18.83 -41.73 -15.36
N ALA A 452 -18.14 -40.64 -15.70
CA ALA A 452 -16.68 -40.56 -15.62
C ALA A 452 -16.26 -39.21 -15.03
N ALA A 453 -15.14 -39.22 -14.29
CA ALA A 453 -14.44 -38.01 -13.88
C ALA A 453 -13.50 -37.58 -15.02
N TYR A 454 -13.44 -36.29 -15.31
CA TYR A 454 -12.74 -35.75 -16.47
C TYR A 454 -11.83 -34.58 -16.10
N LEU A 455 -10.59 -34.63 -16.57
CA LEU A 455 -9.68 -33.50 -16.66
C LEU A 455 -9.78 -32.89 -18.06
N ASN A 456 -10.28 -31.66 -18.13
CA ASN A 456 -10.61 -30.97 -19.37
C ASN A 456 -9.65 -29.80 -19.59
N PHE A 457 -9.28 -29.55 -20.84
CA PHE A 457 -8.27 -28.59 -21.25
C PHE A 457 -8.87 -27.64 -22.31
N LEU A 458 -9.37 -26.47 -21.91
CA LEU A 458 -9.84 -25.45 -22.86
C LEU A 458 -8.66 -24.79 -23.58
N LEU A 459 -8.81 -24.57 -24.88
CA LEU A 459 -7.95 -23.72 -25.68
C LEU A 459 -8.60 -22.34 -25.90
N ARG A 460 -7.86 -21.26 -25.67
CA ARG A 460 -8.33 -19.85 -25.78
C ARG A 460 -8.76 -19.50 -27.22
N PRO A 461 -10.06 -19.25 -27.50
CA PRO A 461 -10.54 -18.67 -28.75
C PRO A 461 -10.44 -17.13 -28.67
N LYS A 462 -11.10 -16.37 -29.55
CA LYS A 462 -11.15 -14.91 -29.40
C LYS A 462 -12.06 -14.52 -28.23
N TYR A 463 -11.85 -13.33 -27.68
CA TYR A 463 -12.69 -12.82 -26.60
C TYR A 463 -14.10 -12.56 -27.11
N GLY A 464 -15.10 -13.09 -26.42
CA GLY A 464 -16.51 -13.01 -26.80
C GLY A 464 -17.05 -14.24 -27.55
N ASP A 465 -16.19 -15.15 -28.03
CA ASP A 465 -16.62 -16.37 -28.73
C ASP A 465 -17.53 -17.25 -27.84
N ILE A 466 -18.35 -18.08 -28.48
CA ILE A 466 -19.31 -18.97 -27.80
C ILE A 466 -18.78 -20.41 -27.71
N LEU A 467 -17.94 -20.83 -28.66
CA LEU A 467 -17.44 -22.20 -28.78
C LEU A 467 -15.96 -22.23 -28.41
N TYR A 468 -15.60 -23.07 -27.43
CA TYR A 468 -14.24 -23.21 -26.92
C TYR A 468 -13.75 -24.62 -27.26
N PRO A 469 -12.76 -24.79 -28.15
CA PRO A 469 -12.15 -26.08 -28.42
C PRO A 469 -11.53 -26.64 -27.13
N LEU A 470 -11.70 -27.94 -26.89
CA LEU A 470 -11.13 -28.59 -25.71
C LEU A 470 -10.54 -29.96 -26.05
N PHE A 471 -9.53 -30.34 -25.27
CA PHE A 471 -9.04 -31.71 -25.14
C PHE A 471 -9.46 -32.27 -23.76
N GLN A 472 -9.69 -33.57 -23.68
CA GLN A 472 -10.22 -34.23 -22.48
C GLN A 472 -9.53 -35.58 -22.25
N VAL A 473 -9.15 -35.83 -21.01
CA VAL A 473 -8.80 -37.16 -20.49
C VAL A 473 -9.72 -37.43 -19.31
N GLY A 474 -10.33 -38.62 -19.26
CA GLY A 474 -11.14 -39.03 -18.13
C GLY A 474 -10.75 -40.40 -17.60
N VAL A 475 -11.33 -40.73 -16.45
CA VAL A 475 -11.26 -42.04 -15.82
C VAL A 475 -12.66 -42.41 -15.35
N THR A 476 -13.08 -43.64 -15.63
CA THR A 476 -14.18 -44.30 -14.94
C THR A 476 -13.72 -45.62 -14.36
N GLN A 477 -14.39 -46.05 -13.29
CA GLN A 477 -14.47 -47.47 -12.96
C GLN A 477 -15.34 -48.14 -14.03
N GLY A 478 -14.75 -49.06 -14.80
CA GLY A 478 -15.51 -50.02 -15.59
C GLY A 478 -16.08 -51.12 -14.69
N ILE A 479 -16.53 -52.22 -15.29
CA ILE A 479 -17.17 -53.32 -14.55
C ILE A 479 -16.12 -54.18 -13.85
N LYS A 480 -14.92 -54.30 -14.44
CA LYS A 480 -13.82 -55.16 -13.96
C LYS A 480 -12.46 -54.45 -13.91
N THR A 481 -12.32 -53.31 -14.59
CA THR A 481 -11.05 -52.58 -14.80
C THR A 481 -11.33 -51.08 -14.97
N PRO A 482 -10.33 -50.19 -14.85
CA PRO A 482 -10.50 -48.79 -15.24
C PRO A 482 -10.68 -48.66 -16.77
N LEU A 483 -11.46 -47.66 -17.19
CA LEU A 483 -11.56 -47.24 -18.59
C LEU A 483 -11.13 -45.76 -18.69
N ILE A 484 -10.33 -45.44 -19.71
CA ILE A 484 -9.71 -44.11 -19.91
C ILE A 484 -10.23 -43.52 -21.23
N PRO A 485 -11.34 -42.75 -21.21
CA PRO A 485 -11.77 -41.95 -22.35
C PRO A 485 -10.78 -40.80 -22.63
N ILE A 486 -10.26 -40.73 -23.86
CA ILE A 486 -9.38 -39.65 -24.33
C ILE A 486 -10.01 -39.04 -25.57
N GLY A 487 -10.30 -37.73 -25.59
CA GLY A 487 -11.03 -37.14 -26.71
C GLY A 487 -10.86 -35.65 -26.89
N ILE A 488 -11.48 -35.16 -27.95
CA ILE A 488 -11.57 -33.75 -28.33
C ILE A 488 -13.02 -33.33 -28.41
N GLY A 489 -13.28 -32.03 -28.27
CA GLY A 489 -14.64 -31.52 -28.29
C GLY A 489 -14.74 -30.01 -28.16
N ILE A 490 -15.93 -29.56 -27.78
CA ILE A 490 -16.28 -28.14 -27.69
C ILE A 490 -17.06 -27.88 -26.39
N SER A 491 -16.66 -26.84 -25.65
CA SER A 491 -17.43 -26.26 -24.55
C SER A 491 -18.25 -25.08 -25.07
N ILE A 492 -19.56 -25.07 -24.78
CA ILE A 492 -20.47 -24.00 -25.21
C ILE A 492 -20.54 -22.95 -24.08
N ARG A 493 -19.59 -22.02 -24.13
CA ARG A 493 -19.15 -21.19 -23.00
C ARG A 493 -19.14 -22.03 -21.72
N ASN A 494 -19.82 -21.53 -20.70
CA ASN A 494 -19.88 -22.06 -19.35
C ASN A 494 -21.17 -22.84 -19.09
N ARG A 495 -21.69 -23.62 -20.05
CA ARG A 495 -22.93 -24.41 -19.84
C ARG A 495 -22.71 -25.92 -19.83
N PHE A 496 -22.10 -26.45 -20.87
CA PHE A 496 -21.76 -27.87 -21.00
C PHE A 496 -20.68 -28.04 -22.05
N SER A 497 -20.05 -29.21 -22.07
CA SER A 497 -19.18 -29.60 -23.19
C SER A 497 -19.54 -30.98 -23.73
N LEU A 498 -19.38 -31.14 -25.04
CA LEU A 498 -19.54 -32.41 -25.75
C LEU A 498 -18.18 -32.81 -26.32
N THR A 499 -17.79 -34.06 -26.11
CA THR A 499 -16.53 -34.65 -26.57
C THR A 499 -16.75 -36.00 -27.23
N ALA A 500 -15.81 -36.40 -28.08
CA ALA A 500 -15.73 -37.74 -28.64
C ALA A 500 -14.26 -38.14 -28.84
N GLY A 501 -13.99 -39.44 -28.86
CA GLY A 501 -12.64 -39.97 -29.08
C GLY A 501 -12.50 -41.46 -28.77
N PRO A 502 -11.26 -41.99 -28.77
CA PRO A 502 -10.96 -43.32 -28.29
C PRO A 502 -11.27 -43.51 -26.79
N LEU A 503 -11.79 -44.68 -26.46
CA LEU A 503 -11.85 -45.22 -25.11
C LEU A 503 -10.78 -46.30 -25.00
N LEU A 504 -9.78 -46.11 -24.12
CA LEU A 504 -8.84 -47.17 -23.77
C LEU A 504 -9.45 -48.02 -22.65
N ALA A 505 -9.55 -49.31 -22.89
CA ALA A 505 -10.10 -50.29 -21.96
C ALA A 505 -9.05 -51.37 -21.67
N PHE A 506 -8.81 -51.67 -20.40
CA PHE A 506 -8.05 -52.85 -20.02
C PHE A 506 -9.02 -54.04 -19.91
N GLN A 507 -8.74 -55.15 -20.56
CA GLN A 507 -9.63 -56.31 -20.62
C GLN A 507 -8.81 -57.59 -20.58
N ASN A 508 -9.16 -58.52 -19.69
CA ASN A 508 -8.54 -59.84 -19.68
C ASN A 508 -9.06 -60.66 -20.86
N GLU A 509 -8.14 -61.21 -21.64
CA GLU A 509 -8.40 -62.04 -22.81
C GLU A 509 -7.43 -63.23 -22.81
N LEU A 510 -7.77 -64.30 -23.53
CA LEU A 510 -6.91 -65.48 -23.65
C LEU A 510 -5.62 -65.13 -24.41
N ASP A 511 -4.49 -65.61 -23.92
CA ASP A 511 -3.15 -65.40 -24.51
C ASP A 511 -2.71 -66.58 -25.39
N LYS A 512 -3.01 -67.82 -24.96
CA LYS A 512 -2.59 -69.07 -25.63
C LYS A 512 -3.74 -70.04 -25.87
N LEU A 513 -4.76 -70.02 -25.01
CA LEU A 513 -5.98 -70.80 -25.19
C LEU A 513 -6.85 -70.18 -26.28
N THR A 514 -7.64 -71.02 -26.94
CA THR A 514 -8.64 -70.58 -27.92
C THR A 514 -10.02 -71.09 -27.54
N VAL A 515 -11.08 -70.41 -27.96
CA VAL A 515 -12.46 -70.89 -27.75
C VAL A 515 -12.62 -72.26 -28.42
N GLY A 516 -13.02 -73.27 -27.64
CA GLY A 516 -13.02 -74.68 -28.03
C GLY A 516 -11.78 -75.49 -27.60
N SER A 517 -10.82 -74.89 -26.88
CA SER A 517 -9.71 -75.63 -26.25
C SER A 517 -10.16 -76.29 -24.95
N THR A 518 -9.65 -77.49 -24.65
CA THR A 518 -9.89 -78.17 -23.36
C THR A 518 -8.94 -77.66 -22.29
N THR A 519 -9.45 -77.30 -21.10
CA THR A 519 -8.64 -76.85 -19.96
C THR A 519 -9.41 -76.96 -18.64
N ASP A 520 -8.73 -76.79 -17.50
CA ASP A 520 -9.37 -76.63 -16.20
C ASP A 520 -9.50 -75.15 -15.77
N ASP A 521 -10.23 -74.90 -14.68
CA ASP A 521 -10.48 -73.55 -14.18
C ASP A 521 -9.20 -72.82 -13.71
N ALA A 522 -8.12 -73.56 -13.42
CA ALA A 522 -6.81 -72.98 -13.14
C ALA A 522 -6.10 -72.52 -14.43
N GLY A 523 -5.99 -73.40 -15.43
CA GLY A 523 -5.41 -73.09 -16.73
C GLY A 523 -6.14 -71.95 -17.46
N LEU A 524 -7.47 -71.87 -17.34
CA LEU A 524 -8.23 -70.73 -17.85
C LEU A 524 -7.89 -69.41 -17.14
N LYS A 525 -7.63 -69.42 -15.82
CA LYS A 525 -7.28 -68.22 -15.05
C LYS A 525 -5.86 -67.75 -15.31
N ASP A 526 -4.91 -68.68 -15.44
CA ASP A 526 -3.50 -68.37 -15.72
C ASP A 526 -3.27 -67.83 -17.15
N ASP A 527 -4.18 -68.11 -18.09
CA ASP A 527 -4.09 -67.62 -19.47
C ASP A 527 -4.83 -66.28 -19.73
N LEU A 528 -5.59 -65.76 -18.75
CA LEU A 528 -6.38 -64.54 -18.89
C LEU A 528 -5.55 -63.25 -18.65
N ILE A 529 -4.81 -62.83 -19.69
CA ILE A 529 -3.91 -61.68 -19.65
C ILE A 529 -4.64 -60.37 -20.04
N SER A 530 -4.39 -59.31 -19.26
CA SER A 530 -4.96 -57.96 -19.47
C SER A 530 -4.37 -57.28 -20.72
N HIS A 531 -5.16 -57.24 -21.79
CA HIS A 531 -4.87 -56.53 -23.03
C HIS A 531 -5.49 -55.11 -23.04
N ILE A 532 -4.89 -54.19 -23.81
CA ILE A 532 -5.48 -52.87 -24.07
C ILE A 532 -6.35 -52.95 -25.33
N ARG A 533 -7.67 -52.82 -25.14
CA ARG A 533 -8.64 -52.66 -26.23
C ARG A 533 -8.97 -51.17 -26.44
N VAL A 534 -9.24 -50.81 -27.69
CA VAL A 534 -9.64 -49.46 -28.09
C VAL A 534 -11.06 -49.52 -28.64
N SER A 535 -11.98 -48.79 -27.99
CA SER A 535 -13.32 -48.52 -28.49
C SER A 535 -13.46 -47.02 -28.81
N TRP A 536 -14.65 -46.56 -29.18
CA TRP A 536 -14.98 -45.13 -29.22
C TRP A 536 -15.92 -44.75 -28.07
N TYR A 537 -15.93 -43.46 -27.72
CA TYR A 537 -16.95 -42.89 -26.85
C TYR A 537 -17.44 -41.53 -27.37
N ILE A 538 -18.63 -41.14 -26.91
CA ILE A 538 -19.13 -39.76 -26.93
C ILE A 538 -19.54 -39.42 -25.50
N SER A 539 -19.16 -38.26 -24.98
CA SER A 539 -19.60 -37.81 -23.65
C SER A 539 -20.25 -36.44 -23.66
N LEU A 540 -21.14 -36.25 -22.69
CA LEU A 540 -21.80 -34.99 -22.40
C LEU A 540 -21.49 -34.61 -20.95
N ASN A 541 -20.80 -33.50 -20.78
CA ASN A 541 -20.12 -33.13 -19.54
C ASN A 541 -20.76 -31.88 -18.95
N TYR A 542 -21.04 -31.95 -17.66
CA TYR A 542 -21.60 -30.87 -16.86
C TYR A 542 -20.69 -30.59 -15.67
N LYS A 543 -20.92 -29.49 -14.95
CA LYS A 543 -20.35 -29.31 -13.62
C LYS A 543 -21.47 -29.20 -12.59
N LEU A 544 -21.40 -30.04 -11.55
CA LEU A 544 -22.13 -29.87 -10.30
C LEU A 544 -21.40 -28.85 -9.41
#